data_AF-A0A833M1T0-F1
#
_entry.id   AF-A0A833M1T0-F1
#
_cell.length_a   1.000
_cell.length_b   1.000
_cell.length_c   1.000
_cell.angle_alpha   90.00
_cell.angle_beta   90.00
_cell.angle_gamma   90.00
#
_symmetry.space_group_name_H-M   'P 1'
#
loop_
_entity.id
_entity.type
_entity.pdbx_description
1 polymer ?
#
loop_
_entity_poly.entity_id
_entity_poly.type
_entity_poly.pdbx_seq_one_letter_code
_entity_poly.pdbx_strand_id
1 'polypeptide(L)' 'MKRFAVLAVVALIAALAFAGGCRGCQKEGADIPPQCGECLQLPTGEVCTVRGTMKNSCLAICVGAKIECNGACPCATGE' A
#
# COMPACT_ATOMS: atom_id res chain seq x y z
N MET A 1 10.16 26.97 45.39
CA MET A 1 10.44 27.43 44.00
C MET A 1 11.38 26.50 43.22
N LYS A 2 12.51 26.04 43.79
CA LYS A 2 13.49 25.20 43.09
C LYS A 2 12.98 23.79 42.67
N ARG A 3 12.15 23.16 43.50
CA ARG A 3 11.51 21.85 43.18
C ARG A 3 10.50 21.94 42.04
N PHE A 4 9.71 23.01 41.99
CA PHE A 4 8.78 23.27 40.89
C PHE A 4 9.51 23.53 39.57
N ALA A 5 10.64 24.25 39.60
CA ALA A 5 11.48 24.46 38.43
C ALA A 5 12.09 23.16 37.91
N VAL A 6 12.56 22.27 38.81
CA VAL A 6 13.11 20.95 38.42
C VAL A 6 12.03 20.07 37.79
N LEU A 7 10.82 20.02 38.37
CA LEU A 7 9.71 19.26 37.80
C LEU A 7 9.28 19.80 36.42
N ALA A 8 9.27 21.12 36.25
CA ALA A 8 8.98 21.75 34.97
C ALA A 8 10.02 21.38 33.90
N VAL A 9 11.31 21.41 34.23
CA VAL A 9 12.41 21.05 33.32
C VAL A 9 12.36 19.56 32.94
N VAL A 10 12.10 18.67 33.89
CA VAL A 10 11.97 17.22 33.63
C VAL A 10 10.77 16.93 32.73
N ALA A 11 9.64 17.59 32.97
CA ALA A 11 8.45 17.46 32.13
C ALA A 11 8.71 17.98 30.69
N LEU A 12 9.46 19.07 30.54
CA LEU A 12 9.81 19.65 29.25
C LEU A 12 10.75 18.73 28.45
N ILE A 13 11.76 18.15 29.10
CA ILE A 13 12.69 17.19 28.47
C ILE A 13 11.95 15.92 28.05
N ALA A 14 11.06 15.40 28.89
CA ALA A 14 10.24 14.24 28.54
C ALA A 14 9.34 14.55 27.34
N ALA A 15 8.64 15.68 27.32
CA ALA A 15 7.80 16.08 26.19
C ALA A 15 8.59 16.18 24.87
N LEU A 16 9.82 16.70 24.91
CA LEU A 16 10.70 16.79 23.74
C LEU A 16 11.18 15.41 23.25
N ALA A 17 11.40 14.45 24.15
CA ALA A 17 11.80 13.09 23.78
C ALA A 17 10.65 12.27 23.16
N PHE A 18 9.42 12.46 23.62
CA PHE A 18 8.25 11.72 23.13
C PHE A 18 7.64 12.28 21.83
N ALA A 19 7.95 13.52 21.45
CA ALA A 19 7.55 14.09 20.16
C ALA A 19 8.34 13.50 18.96
N GLY A 20 9.44 12.79 19.20
CA GLY A 20 10.31 12.19 18.19
C GLY A 20 10.01 10.73 17.82
N GLY A 21 8.89 10.17 18.25
CA GLY A 21 8.50 8.81 17.85
C GLY A 21 8.03 8.80 16.40
N CYS A 22 8.78 8.14 15.50
CA CYS A 22 8.31 7.83 14.15
C CYS A 22 6.98 7.07 14.26
N ARG A 23 5.85 7.75 14.04
CA ARG A 23 4.60 7.08 13.66
C ARG A 23 4.93 6.37 12.35
N GLY A 24 5.00 5.04 12.39
CA GLY A 24 5.44 4.22 11.27
C GLY A 24 4.72 4.57 9.97
N CYS A 25 5.29 4.16 8.83
CA CYS A 25 4.71 4.43 7.52
C CYS A 25 3.27 3.87 7.43
N GLN A 26 2.29 4.78 7.42
CA GLN A 26 0.91 4.50 7.03
C GLN A 26 0.93 4.13 5.55
N LYS A 27 0.92 2.83 5.23
CA LYS A 27 0.68 2.37 3.85
C LYS A 27 -0.82 2.42 3.59
N GLU A 28 -1.33 3.59 3.23
CA GLU A 28 -2.59 3.69 2.50
C GLU A 28 -2.29 3.27 1.06
N GLY A 29 -2.63 2.03 0.70
CA GLY A 29 -2.28 1.52 -0.61
C GLY A 29 -2.96 0.20 -0.91
N ALA A 30 -4.18 0.31 -1.45
CA ALA A 30 -4.98 -0.71 -2.13
C ALA A 30 -5.19 -2.05 -1.38
N ASP A 31 -6.37 -2.65 -1.53
CA ASP A 31 -6.69 -3.99 -1.03
C ASP A 31 -5.93 -5.10 -1.79
N ILE A 32 -4.62 -4.93 -1.95
CA ILE A 32 -3.72 -5.86 -2.61
C ILE A 32 -3.07 -6.68 -1.50
N PRO A 33 -3.23 -8.01 -1.52
CA PRO A 33 -2.59 -8.88 -0.54
C PRO A 33 -1.08 -8.62 -0.53
N PRO A 34 -0.41 -8.62 0.64
CA PRO A 34 1.02 -8.33 0.74
C PRO A 34 1.87 -9.26 -0.14
N GLN A 35 1.43 -10.50 -0.34
CA GLN A 35 2.06 -11.48 -1.24
C GLN A 35 1.97 -11.13 -2.74
N CYS A 36 1.13 -10.17 -3.12
CA CYS A 36 1.01 -9.71 -4.51
C CYS A 36 1.90 -8.50 -4.81
N GLY A 37 2.68 -8.03 -3.83
CA GLY A 37 3.53 -6.84 -3.97
C GLY A 37 4.59 -6.97 -5.06
N GLU A 38 5.12 -8.18 -5.29
CA GLU A 38 6.10 -8.46 -6.34
C GLU A 38 5.51 -8.23 -7.75
N CYS A 39 4.23 -8.56 -7.96
CA CYS A 39 3.57 -8.36 -9.25
C CYS A 39 3.47 -6.88 -9.68
N LEU A 40 3.60 -5.93 -8.74
CA LEU A 40 3.54 -4.50 -9.04
C LEU A 40 4.77 -4.00 -9.79
N GLN A 41 5.91 -4.67 -9.61
CA GLN A 41 7.20 -4.29 -10.19
C GLN A 41 7.47 -4.99 -11.54
N LEU A 42 6.66 -5.99 -11.92
CA LEU A 42 6.83 -6.68 -13.20
C LEU A 42 6.40 -5.76 -14.38
N PRO A 43 7.19 -5.68 -15.47
CA PRO A 43 6.80 -5.00 -16.71
C PRO A 43 5.59 -5.70 -17.35
N THR A 44 4.76 -4.91 -18.03
CA THR A 44 3.32 -5.21 -18.15
C THR A 44 2.80 -5.38 -19.58
N GLY A 45 1.97 -6.41 -19.77
CA GLY A 45 0.89 -6.43 -20.74
C GLY A 45 -0.43 -6.46 -19.96
N GLU A 46 -1.31 -5.50 -20.21
CA GLU A 46 -2.60 -5.41 -19.54
C GLU A 46 -3.44 -6.66 -19.84
N VAL A 47 -4.34 -6.99 -18.92
CA VAL A 47 -5.31 -8.08 -19.10
C VAL A 47 -6.69 -7.62 -18.66
N CYS A 48 -7.72 -8.07 -19.36
CA CYS A 48 -9.09 -7.84 -18.96
C CYS A 48 -9.50 -8.96 -18.03
N THR A 49 -10.10 -8.61 -16.90
CA THR A 49 -10.60 -9.59 -15.92
C THR A 49 -12.08 -9.33 -15.64
N VAL A 50 -12.71 -10.27 -14.93
CA VAL A 50 -14.08 -10.07 -14.40
C VAL A 50 -14.22 -8.86 -13.46
N ARG A 51 -13.11 -8.28 -12.98
CA ARG A 51 -13.07 -7.08 -12.13
C ARG A 51 -12.66 -5.81 -12.90
N GLY A 52 -12.42 -5.90 -14.20
CA GLY A 52 -11.90 -4.83 -15.04
C GLY A 52 -10.45 -5.05 -15.50
N THR A 53 -9.86 -4.03 -16.11
CA THR A 53 -8.49 -4.08 -16.61
C THR A 53 -7.49 -4.13 -15.46
N MET A 54 -6.58 -5.10 -15.52
CA MET A 54 -5.48 -5.24 -14.58
C MET A 54 -4.14 -5.02 -15.28
N LYS A 55 -3.21 -4.40 -14.56
CA LYS A 55 -1.91 -3.97 -15.09
C LYS A 55 -1.13 -5.12 -15.74
N ASN A 56 -1.22 -6.32 -15.17
CA ASN A 56 -0.63 -7.53 -15.74
C ASN A 56 -1.35 -8.79 -15.24
N SER A 57 -1.06 -9.91 -15.90
CA SER A 57 -1.58 -11.23 -15.53
C SER A 57 -1.12 -11.71 -14.15
N CYS A 58 0.10 -11.37 -13.69
CA CYS A 58 0.58 -11.71 -12.34
C CYS A 58 -0.37 -11.16 -11.27
N LEU A 59 -0.72 -9.88 -11.37
CA LEU A 59 -1.62 -9.22 -10.43
C LEU A 59 -3.02 -9.85 -10.48
N ALA A 60 -3.53 -10.14 -11.68
CA ALA A 60 -4.82 -10.80 -11.85
C ALA A 60 -4.89 -12.17 -11.18
N ILE A 61 -3.90 -13.02 -11.45
CA ILE A 61 -3.79 -14.35 -10.85
C ILE A 61 -3.66 -14.24 -9.32
N CYS A 62 -2.81 -13.33 -8.84
CA CYS A 62 -2.52 -13.21 -7.40
C CYS A 62 -3.74 -12.81 -6.57
N VAL A 63 -4.58 -11.91 -7.09
CA VAL A 63 -5.84 -11.52 -6.44
C VAL A 63 -7.01 -12.43 -6.76
N GLY A 64 -6.80 -13.52 -7.52
CA GLY A 64 -7.83 -14.47 -7.92
C GLY A 64 -8.84 -13.91 -8.93
N ALA A 65 -8.48 -12.87 -9.69
CA ALA A 65 -9.30 -12.34 -10.76
C ALA A 65 -9.16 -13.20 -12.02
N LYS A 66 -10.27 -13.79 -12.48
CA LYS A 66 -10.33 -14.54 -13.74
C LYS A 66 -10.06 -13.61 -14.92
N ILE A 67 -9.04 -13.93 -15.72
CA ILE A 67 -8.71 -13.24 -16.97
C ILE A 67 -9.69 -13.69 -18.06
N GLU A 68 -10.30 -12.74 -18.74
CA GLU A 68 -11.24 -12.97 -19.84
C GLU A 68 -10.55 -12.87 -21.20
N CYS A 69 -9.66 -11.88 -21.38
CA CYS A 69 -8.84 -11.73 -22.59
C CYS A 69 -7.52 -11.01 -22.27
N ASN A 70 -6.57 -11.09 -23.20
CA ASN A 70 -5.34 -10.31 -23.14
C ASN A 70 -5.59 -8.88 -23.62
N GLY A 71 -4.90 -7.90 -23.03
CA GLY A 71 -5.14 -6.48 -23.30
C GLY A 71 -6.14 -5.84 -22.35
N ALA A 72 -6.38 -4.54 -22.51
CA ALA A 72 -7.36 -3.82 -21.70
C ALA A 72 -8.79 -4.21 -22.05
N CYS A 73 -9.70 -4.14 -21.07
CA CYS A 73 -11.13 -4.21 -21.33
C CYS A 73 -11.60 -2.99 -22.16
N PRO A 74 -12.69 -3.12 -22.95
CA PRO A 74 -13.42 -4.36 -23.22
C PRO A 74 -12.64 -5.28 -24.17
N CYS A 75 -12.84 -6.59 -24.04
CA CYS A 75 -12.28 -7.58 -24.97
C CYS A 75 -12.77 -7.32 -26.39
N ALA A 76 -11.90 -7.47 -27.38
CA ALA A 76 -12.34 -7.42 -28.76
C ALA A 76 -13.29 -8.59 -29.03
N THR A 77 -14.33 -8.35 -29.82
CA THR A 77 -15.32 -9.38 -30.15
C THR A 77 -14.65 -10.47 -30.99
N GLY A 78 -14.14 -11.53 -30.35
CA GLY A 78 -13.47 -12.64 -31.02
C GLY A 78 -12.27 -13.27 -30.31
N GLU A 79 -11.93 -12.84 -29.09
CA GLU A 79 -10.86 -13.40 -28.25
C GLU A 79 -11.34 -14.44 -27.23
#